data_AF-Q9L455-F1
#
_entry.id   AF-Q9L455-F1
#
_cell.length_a   1.000
_cell.length_b   1.000
_cell.length_c   1.000
_cell.angle_alpha   90.00
_cell.angle_beta   90.00
_cell.angle_gamma   90.00
#
_symmetry.space_group_name_H-M   'P 1'
#
loop_
_entity.id
_entity.type
_entity.pdbx_description
1 polymer ?
#
loop_
_entity_poly.entity_id
_entity_poly.type
_entity_poly.pdbx_seq_one_letter_code
_entity_poly.pdbx_strand_id
1 'polypeptide(L)'
;MSNPESSGRPSGPTLSMAEAARACGVSVSTVRRHRDALVAHGATRHDASWVIPLSALISCGLMPRVTPPDAPSPNNVAPAMTSHGDAPLTGEVQELRERLANAEHRAELAEAIAAERQHTIDAQRIALRALEPGSTHNSPATDEPATAREQPPGPEPSDSRPHRRSWWRRLTGGA
;
A
#
# COMPACT_ATOMS: atom_id res chain seq x y z
N MET A 1 49.66 -15.67 4.00
CA MET A 1 48.59 -15.10 4.83
C MET A 1 48.54 -13.60 4.58
N SER A 2 47.31 -13.08 4.47
CA SER A 2 46.92 -11.65 4.46
C SER A 2 47.00 -10.90 3.13
N ASN A 3 45.82 -10.80 2.50
CA ASN A 3 45.47 -9.84 1.45
C ASN A 3 45.50 -8.41 2.04
N PRO A 4 46.20 -7.44 1.41
CA PRO A 4 46.09 -6.03 1.79
C PRO A 4 44.87 -5.39 1.11
N GLU A 5 44.22 -4.46 1.82
CA GLU A 5 43.33 -3.43 1.26
C GLU A 5 42.00 -3.89 0.62
N SER A 6 41.10 -4.44 1.43
CA SER A 6 39.67 -4.14 1.25
C SER A 6 39.32 -2.89 2.04
N SER A 7 39.71 -1.73 1.51
CA SER A 7 39.14 -0.44 1.89
C SER A 7 37.65 -0.52 1.56
N GLY A 8 36.86 -0.85 2.57
CA GLY A 8 35.47 -1.28 2.46
C GLY A 8 34.62 -0.30 1.67
N ARG A 9 34.52 -0.52 0.35
CA ARG A 9 33.39 0.04 -0.39
C ARG A 9 32.13 -0.55 0.24
N PRO A 10 31.15 0.28 0.61
CA PRO A 10 29.87 -0.26 1.04
C PRO A 10 29.34 -1.14 -0.10
N SER A 11 29.15 -2.43 0.17
CA SER A 11 28.72 -3.43 -0.82
C SER A 11 27.22 -3.30 -1.18
N GLY A 12 26.70 -2.07 -1.27
CA GLY A 12 25.27 -1.83 -1.43
C GLY A 12 24.96 -0.39 -1.84
N PRO A 13 23.66 -0.07 -2.00
CA PRO A 13 23.23 1.25 -2.43
C PRO A 13 23.68 2.33 -1.44
N THR A 14 24.20 3.42 -2.00
CA THR A 14 24.64 4.61 -1.26
C THR A 14 23.70 5.76 -1.52
N LEU A 15 23.43 6.57 -0.49
CA LEU A 15 22.51 7.69 -0.53
C LEU A 15 23.22 8.98 -0.11
N SER A 16 22.79 10.10 -0.69
CA SER A 16 23.14 11.42 -0.18
C SER A 16 22.42 11.73 1.14
N MET A 17 22.84 12.78 1.85
CA MET A 17 22.20 13.17 3.11
C MET A 17 20.72 13.54 2.95
N ALA A 18 20.35 14.14 1.80
CA ALA A 18 18.96 14.47 1.47
C ALA A 18 18.15 13.21 1.09
N GLU A 19 18.75 12.26 0.39
CA GLU A 19 18.11 10.98 0.06
C GLU A 19 17.93 10.10 1.28
N ALA A 20 18.92 10.04 2.16
CA ALA A 20 18.83 9.35 3.45
C ALA A 20 17.69 9.91 4.30
N ALA A 21 17.56 11.24 4.38
CA ALA A 21 16.47 11.89 5.10
C ALA A 21 15.09 11.48 4.53
N ARG A 22 14.95 11.47 3.19
CA ARG A 22 13.73 11.02 2.52
C ARG A 22 13.45 9.53 2.76
N ALA A 23 14.45 8.67 2.64
CA ALA A 23 14.31 7.22 2.82
C ALA A 23 13.94 6.84 4.26
N CYS A 24 14.49 7.56 5.25
CA CYS A 24 14.20 7.34 6.65
C CYS A 24 12.96 8.10 7.16
N GLY A 25 12.35 8.98 6.35
CA GLY A 25 11.22 9.81 6.77
C GLY A 25 11.55 10.85 7.85
N VAL A 26 12.81 11.27 7.96
CA VAL A 26 13.29 12.22 8.98
C VAL A 26 13.82 13.51 8.34
N SER A 27 14.05 14.54 9.15
CA SER A 27 14.69 15.77 8.67
C SER A 27 16.18 15.58 8.35
N VAL A 28 16.71 16.34 7.39
CA VAL A 28 18.17 16.40 7.10
C VAL A 28 18.96 16.79 8.35
N SER A 29 18.41 17.65 9.21
CA SER A 29 19.02 18.04 10.49
C SER A 29 19.16 16.84 11.43
N THR A 30 18.18 15.94 11.46
CA THR A 30 18.21 14.68 12.24
C THR A 30 19.30 13.75 11.73
N VAL A 31 19.41 13.54 10.42
CA VAL A 31 20.49 12.75 9.81
C VAL A 31 21.85 13.37 10.14
N ARG A 32 21.96 14.70 10.09
CA ARG A 32 23.19 15.43 10.45
C ARG A 32 23.60 15.24 11.91
N ARG A 33 22.65 15.13 12.84
CA ARG A 33 22.93 14.85 14.27
C ARG A 33 23.50 13.44 14.49
N HIS A 34 23.16 12.49 13.61
CA HIS A 34 23.66 11.11 13.66
C HIS A 34 24.92 10.91 12.82
N ARG A 35 25.57 11.98 12.36
CA ARG A 35 26.73 11.91 11.46
C ARG A 35 27.86 11.06 12.03
N ASP A 36 28.21 11.25 13.29
CA ASP A 36 29.36 10.56 13.88
C ASP A 36 29.12 9.05 13.95
N ALA A 37 27.88 8.65 14.27
CA ALA A 37 27.45 7.25 14.21
C ALA A 37 27.45 6.71 12.77
N LEU A 38 26.99 7.50 11.80
CA LEU A 38 27.01 7.08 10.39
C LEU A 38 28.43 6.88 9.88
N VAL A 39 29.38 7.73 10.28
CA VAL A 39 30.81 7.59 9.92
C VAL A 39 31.39 6.31 10.51
N ALA A 40 31.05 5.97 11.75
CA ALA A 40 31.46 4.71 12.38
C ALA A 40 30.96 3.47 11.61
N HIS A 41 29.88 3.61 10.84
CA HIS A 41 29.32 2.55 9.99
C HIS A 41 29.63 2.72 8.49
N GLY A 42 30.62 3.56 8.14
CA GLY A 42 31.14 3.65 6.78
C GLY A 42 30.57 4.79 5.92
N ALA A 43 29.84 5.74 6.51
CA ALA A 43 29.51 6.98 5.82
C ALA A 43 30.76 7.84 5.65
N THR A 44 30.95 8.36 4.44
CA THR A 44 32.10 9.20 4.11
C THR A 44 31.63 10.46 3.41
N ARG A 45 32.47 11.50 3.46
CA ARG A 45 32.26 12.71 2.68
C ARG A 45 33.14 12.63 1.44
N HIS A 46 32.53 12.74 0.27
CA HIS A 46 33.24 12.83 -1.00
C HIS A 46 33.01 14.24 -1.57
N ASP A 47 34.09 15.02 -1.68
CA ASP A 47 34.06 16.43 -2.04
C ASP A 47 33.07 17.25 -1.19
N ALA A 48 31.98 17.71 -1.82
CA ALA A 48 30.90 18.47 -1.19
C ALA A 48 29.69 17.62 -0.79
N SER A 49 29.64 16.33 -1.15
CA SER A 49 28.49 15.45 -0.91
C SER A 49 28.78 14.38 0.14
N TRP A 50 27.73 13.94 0.82
CA TRP A 50 27.81 12.80 1.74
C TRP A 50 27.47 11.52 0.98
N VAL A 51 28.24 10.47 1.21
CA VAL A 51 27.99 9.12 0.72
C VAL A 51 27.66 8.27 1.93
N ILE A 52 26.38 7.96 2.10
CA ILE A 52 25.86 7.23 3.25
C ILE A 52 25.41 5.84 2.77
N PRO A 53 26.08 4.76 3.20
CA PRO A 53 25.63 3.40 2.93
C PRO A 53 24.25 3.13 3.55
N LEU A 54 23.42 2.36 2.86
CA LEU A 54 22.15 1.90 3.44
C LEU A 54 22.37 1.09 4.74
N SER A 55 23.44 0.30 4.80
CA SER A 55 23.84 -0.44 6.00
C SER A 55 24.08 0.48 7.21
N ALA A 56 24.69 1.65 6.99
CA ALA A 56 24.94 2.62 8.05
C ALA A 56 23.62 3.19 8.62
N LEU A 57 22.63 3.44 7.76
CA LEU A 57 21.31 3.91 8.19
C LEU A 57 20.57 2.87 9.03
N ILE A 58 20.68 1.58 8.65
CA ILE A 58 20.10 0.47 9.41
C ILE A 58 20.83 0.30 10.75
N SER A 59 22.16 0.32 10.75
CA SER A 59 22.97 0.19 11.98
C SER A 59 22.73 1.35 12.96
N CYS A 60 22.52 2.57 12.46
CA CYS A 60 22.14 3.72 13.30
C CYS A 60 20.67 3.70 13.75
N GLY A 61 19.88 2.71 13.34
CA GLY A 61 18.45 2.63 13.65
C GLY A 61 17.61 3.74 13.01
N LEU A 62 18.15 4.46 12.02
CA LEU A 62 17.43 5.52 11.30
C LEU A 62 16.44 4.94 10.29
N MET A 63 16.70 3.72 9.81
CA MET A 63 15.78 3.01 8.94
C MET A 63 15.22 1.79 9.69
N PRO A 64 13.97 1.85 10.19
CA PRO A 64 13.32 0.64 10.70
C PRO A 64 13.23 -0.36 9.55
N ARG A 65 13.49 -1.65 9.84
CA ARG A 65 13.38 -2.74 8.85
C ARG A 65 12.02 -2.61 8.17
N VAL A 66 12.02 -2.32 6.87
CA VAL A 66 10.81 -1.94 6.15
C VAL A 66 9.95 -3.19 5.96
N THR A 67 8.99 -3.40 6.85
CA THR A 67 7.78 -4.16 6.54
C THR A 67 6.97 -3.33 5.52
N PRO A 68 6.39 -3.94 4.47
CA PRO A 68 5.71 -3.20 3.40
C PRO A 68 4.59 -2.29 3.91
N PRO A 69 4.30 -1.19 3.19
CA PRO A 69 3.56 -0.07 3.74
C PRO A 69 2.05 -0.33 3.72
N ASP A 70 1.45 -0.43 4.91
CA ASP A 70 0.10 0.10 5.11
C ASP A 70 -0.09 0.54 6.57
N ALA A 71 0.09 1.84 6.82
CA ALA A 71 -0.66 2.62 7.81
C ALA A 71 -0.04 4.02 7.99
N PRO A 72 -0.86 5.08 8.13
CA PRO A 72 -0.39 6.44 8.34
C PRO A 72 0.24 6.62 9.72
N SER A 73 1.38 7.31 9.75
CA SER A 73 2.17 7.60 10.95
C SER A 73 1.40 8.39 12.02
N PRO A 74 1.49 8.00 13.30
CA PRO A 74 1.32 8.90 14.42
C PRO A 74 2.65 9.15 15.12
N ASN A 75 2.93 10.42 15.43
CA ASN A 75 4.05 10.85 16.24
C ASN A 75 4.11 10.16 17.61
N ASN A 76 5.29 9.62 17.93
CA ASN A 76 5.94 9.56 19.25
C ASN A 76 5.22 8.84 20.42
N VAL A 77 5.69 7.64 20.83
CA VAL A 77 6.01 7.25 22.23
C VAL A 77 6.91 5.99 22.25
N ALA A 78 8.07 6.10 22.93
CA ALA A 78 8.93 5.10 23.63
C ALA A 78 9.27 3.70 23.02
N PRO A 79 10.49 3.17 23.27
CA PRO A 79 10.85 1.81 22.88
C PRO A 79 10.30 0.83 23.92
N ALA A 80 9.14 0.24 23.64
CA ALA A 80 8.80 -1.03 24.28
C ALA A 80 9.70 -2.09 23.65
N MET A 81 10.70 -2.56 24.40
CA MET A 81 11.39 -3.81 24.09
C MET A 81 10.41 -4.96 24.32
N THR A 82 9.53 -5.20 23.36
CA THR A 82 8.84 -6.48 23.25
C THR A 82 9.78 -7.43 22.54
N SER A 83 10.41 -8.31 23.32
CA SER A 83 11.02 -9.53 22.82
C SER A 83 9.92 -10.30 22.08
N HIS A 84 9.81 -10.08 20.77
CA HIS A 84 8.91 -10.84 19.91
C HIS A 84 9.51 -12.24 19.79
N GLY A 85 9.13 -13.12 20.71
CA GLY A 85 9.33 -14.55 20.49
C GLY A 85 8.56 -14.91 19.22
N ASP A 86 9.24 -15.53 18.26
CA ASP A 86 8.70 -15.95 16.96
C ASP A 86 7.57 -17.02 17.04
N ALA A 87 7.17 -17.43 18.24
CA ALA A 87 6.21 -18.50 18.47
C ALA A 87 4.75 -18.21 18.05
N PRO A 88 4.14 -17.03 18.32
CA PRO A 88 2.73 -16.78 17.99
C PRO A 88 2.52 -16.55 16.48
N LEU A 89 3.52 -16.02 15.76
CA LEU A 89 3.44 -15.74 14.33
C LEU A 89 3.27 -17.02 13.50
N THR A 90 3.87 -18.13 13.92
CA THR A 90 3.73 -19.41 13.21
C THR A 90 2.33 -20.01 13.30
N GLY A 91 1.65 -19.82 14.45
CA GLY A 91 0.26 -20.25 14.65
C GLY A 91 -0.71 -19.42 13.80
N GLU A 92 -0.56 -18.10 13.77
CA GLU A 92 -1.38 -17.21 12.94
C GLU A 92 -1.23 -17.51 11.45
N VAL A 93 0.00 -17.76 10.97
CA VAL A 93 0.24 -18.13 9.57
C VAL A 93 -0.41 -19.48 9.24
N GLN A 94 -0.37 -20.45 10.15
CA GLN A 94 -1.00 -21.75 9.95
C GLN A 94 -2.52 -21.62 9.88
N GLU A 95 -3.11 -20.86 10.81
CA GLU A 95 -4.56 -20.61 10.83
C GLU A 95 -5.02 -19.88 9.56
N LEU A 96 -4.27 -18.88 9.10
CA LEU A 96 -4.58 -18.17 7.85
C LEU A 96 -4.52 -19.09 6.63
N ARG A 97 -3.54 -20.00 6.57
CA ARG A 97 -3.44 -21.00 5.50
C ARG A 97 -4.62 -21.96 5.51
N GLU A 98 -5.04 -22.42 6.67
CA GLU A 98 -6.20 -23.31 6.80
C GLU A 98 -7.50 -22.61 6.40
N ARG A 99 -7.69 -21.35 6.83
CA ARG A 99 -8.83 -20.53 6.40
C ARG A 99 -8.85 -20.32 4.88
N LEU A 100 -7.70 -20.07 4.28
CA LEU A 100 -7.55 -19.88 2.83
C LEU A 100 -7.90 -21.16 2.08
N ALA A 101 -7.32 -22.31 2.47
CA ALA A 101 -7.62 -23.60 1.85
C ALA A 101 -9.12 -23.95 1.94
N ASN A 102 -9.75 -23.69 3.10
CA ASN A 102 -11.18 -23.89 3.29
C ASN A 102 -12.04 -22.94 2.44
N ALA A 103 -11.57 -21.72 2.19
CA ALA A 103 -12.26 -20.77 1.34
C ALA A 103 -12.17 -21.18 -0.14
N GLU A 104 -10.98 -21.55 -0.60
CA GLU A 104 -10.73 -22.03 -1.97
C GLU A 104 -11.56 -23.28 -2.26
N HIS A 105 -11.53 -24.28 -1.37
CA HIS A 105 -12.30 -25.51 -1.56
C HIS A 105 -13.81 -25.25 -1.67
N ARG A 106 -14.35 -24.34 -0.84
CA ARG A 106 -15.77 -23.96 -0.93
C ARG A 106 -16.09 -23.22 -2.23
N ALA A 107 -15.16 -22.39 -2.72
CA ALA A 107 -15.33 -21.70 -4.00
C ALA A 107 -15.35 -22.70 -5.17
N GLU A 108 -14.40 -23.64 -5.21
CA GLU A 108 -14.34 -24.70 -6.24
C GLU A 108 -15.65 -25.50 -6.30
N LEU A 109 -16.17 -25.92 -5.14
CA LEU A 109 -17.44 -26.66 -5.07
C LEU A 109 -18.62 -25.81 -5.54
N ALA A 110 -18.65 -24.52 -5.17
CA ALA A 110 -19.71 -23.62 -5.59
C ALA A 110 -19.68 -23.37 -7.11
N GLU A 111 -18.48 -23.22 -7.69
CA GLU A 111 -18.29 -23.06 -9.13
C GLU A 111 -18.70 -24.32 -9.90
N ALA A 112 -18.34 -25.51 -9.42
CA ALA A 112 -18.77 -26.78 -10.03
C ALA A 112 -20.30 -26.92 -10.04
N ILE A 113 -20.95 -26.59 -8.92
CA ILE A 113 -22.43 -26.62 -8.82
C ILE A 113 -23.05 -25.57 -9.75
N ALA A 114 -22.48 -24.37 -9.83
CA ALA A 114 -22.97 -23.31 -10.70
C ALA A 114 -22.85 -23.69 -12.18
N ALA A 115 -21.73 -24.29 -12.59
CA ALA A 115 -21.51 -24.78 -13.94
C ALA A 115 -22.54 -25.86 -14.32
N GLU A 116 -22.78 -26.83 -13.44
CA GLU A 116 -23.77 -27.90 -13.67
C GLU A 116 -25.20 -27.34 -13.79
N ARG A 117 -25.56 -26.38 -12.92
CA ARG A 117 -26.85 -25.69 -12.98
C ARG A 117 -27.01 -24.89 -14.27
N GLN A 118 -25.94 -24.22 -14.71
CA GLN A 118 -25.96 -23.45 -15.95
C GLN A 118 -26.17 -24.36 -17.16
N HIS A 119 -25.45 -25.48 -17.23
CA HIS A 119 -25.65 -26.48 -18.28
C HIS A 119 -27.08 -27.03 -18.29
N THR A 120 -27.64 -27.32 -17.11
CA THR A 120 -29.05 -27.75 -16.98
C THR A 120 -30.03 -26.70 -17.49
N ILE A 121 -29.84 -25.43 -17.11
CA ILE A 121 -30.69 -24.32 -17.55
C ILE A 121 -30.61 -24.16 -19.07
N ASP A 122 -29.43 -24.28 -19.67
CA ASP A 122 -29.26 -24.12 -21.10
C ASP A 122 -29.88 -25.28 -21.89
N ALA A 123 -29.74 -26.51 -21.40
CA ALA A 123 -30.45 -27.67 -21.95
C ALA A 123 -31.98 -27.49 -21.89
N GLN A 124 -32.51 -27.00 -20.77
CA GLN A 124 -33.93 -26.69 -20.61
C GLN A 124 -34.39 -25.58 -21.55
N ARG A 125 -33.62 -24.50 -21.72
CA ARG A 125 -33.91 -23.41 -22.68
C ARG A 125 -33.98 -23.92 -24.11
N ILE A 126 -33.06 -24.79 -24.52
CA ILE A 126 -33.05 -25.40 -25.86
C ILE A 126 -34.29 -26.27 -26.04
N ALA A 127 -34.62 -27.11 -25.06
CA ALA A 127 -35.80 -27.99 -25.12
C ALA A 127 -37.10 -27.18 -25.21
N LEU A 128 -37.24 -26.11 -24.41
CA LEU A 128 -38.41 -25.23 -24.46
C LEU A 128 -38.53 -24.53 -25.83
N ARG A 129 -37.42 -24.02 -26.37
CA ARG A 129 -37.40 -23.41 -27.71
C ARG A 129 -37.81 -24.39 -28.81
N ALA A 130 -37.43 -25.67 -28.70
CA ALA A 130 -37.78 -26.69 -29.68
C ALA A 130 -39.28 -27.05 -29.65
N LEU A 131 -39.93 -26.89 -28.50
CA LEU A 131 -41.36 -27.15 -28.30
C LEU A 131 -42.24 -25.93 -28.60
N GLU A 132 -41.66 -24.72 -28.64
CA GLU A 132 -42.38 -23.49 -28.92
C GLU A 132 -42.78 -23.43 -30.41
N PRO A 133 -44.08 -23.44 -30.75
CA PRO A 133 -44.51 -23.40 -32.14
C PRO A 133 -44.16 -22.04 -32.75
N GLY A 134 -43.17 -22.02 -33.65
CA GLY A 134 -42.90 -20.96 -34.62
C GLY A 134 -43.08 -19.52 -34.12
N SER A 135 -42.39 -19.12 -33.05
CA SER A 135 -42.33 -17.71 -32.67
C SER A 135 -41.44 -16.94 -33.66
N THR A 136 -42.04 -16.51 -34.77
CA THR A 136 -41.51 -15.42 -35.60
C THR A 136 -41.58 -14.14 -34.77
N HIS A 137 -40.56 -13.87 -33.95
CA HIS A 137 -40.49 -12.60 -33.23
C HIS A 137 -39.94 -11.50 -34.14
N ASN A 138 -40.90 -10.85 -34.77
CA ASN A 138 -40.99 -9.42 -35.05
C ASN A 138 -39.87 -8.60 -34.37
N SER A 139 -39.04 -7.95 -35.19
CA SER A 139 -38.08 -6.95 -34.75
C SER A 139 -38.85 -5.70 -34.29
N PRO A 140 -38.76 -5.24 -33.03
CA PRO A 140 -39.27 -3.92 -32.71
C PRO A 140 -38.29 -2.91 -33.29
N ALA A 141 -38.79 -2.20 -34.31
CA ALA A 141 -38.22 -0.97 -34.80
C ALA A 141 -38.01 0.02 -33.64
N THR A 142 -36.89 0.73 -33.73
CA THR A 142 -36.63 2.06 -33.20
C THR A 142 -37.87 2.82 -32.74
N ASP A 143 -37.92 3.18 -31.46
CA ASP A 143 -38.47 4.45 -31.00
C ASP A 143 -37.54 5.01 -29.92
N GLU A 144 -36.77 6.02 -30.34
CA GLU A 144 -36.02 6.93 -29.48
C GLU A 144 -36.99 7.96 -28.83
N PRO A 145 -36.54 8.73 -27.82
CA PRO A 145 -37.27 8.94 -26.58
C PRO A 145 -38.12 10.22 -26.56
N ALA A 146 -39.15 10.23 -25.71
CA ALA A 146 -39.86 11.46 -25.36
C ALA A 146 -40.08 11.62 -23.85
N THR A 147 -39.74 12.82 -23.40
CA THR A 147 -40.24 13.56 -22.23
C THR A 147 -39.70 13.24 -20.82
N ALA A 148 -38.66 13.99 -20.48
CA ALA A 148 -38.64 14.99 -19.41
C ALA A 148 -39.52 14.73 -18.18
N ARG A 149 -38.87 14.41 -17.05
CA ARG A 149 -39.34 14.80 -15.72
C ARG A 149 -38.36 15.78 -15.11
N GLU A 150 -38.84 17.01 -15.01
CA GLU A 150 -38.28 18.12 -14.27
C GLU A 150 -38.27 17.77 -12.77
N GLN A 151 -37.08 17.77 -12.15
CA GLN A 151 -36.93 17.61 -10.70
C GLN A 151 -36.40 18.94 -10.12
N PRO A 152 -37.02 19.49 -9.05
CA PRO A 152 -36.74 20.83 -8.53
C PRO A 152 -35.35 20.96 -7.88
N PRO A 153 -34.80 22.19 -7.76
CA PRO A 153 -33.43 22.42 -7.30
C PRO A 153 -33.31 22.12 -5.79
N GLY A 154 -32.62 21.03 -5.46
CA GLY A 154 -32.15 20.74 -4.11
C GLY A 154 -30.92 21.61 -3.78
N PRO A 155 -30.79 22.11 -2.53
CA PRO A 155 -29.74 23.05 -2.17
C PRO A 155 -28.35 22.41 -2.26
N GLU A 156 -27.44 23.06 -3.00
CA GLU A 156 -26.03 22.69 -3.02
C GLU A 156 -25.39 22.89 -1.64
N PRO A 157 -24.73 21.86 -1.06
CA PRO A 157 -23.83 22.07 0.06
C PRO A 157 -22.52 22.69 -0.43
N SER A 158 -22.42 24.01 -0.23
CA SER A 158 -21.22 24.81 0.03
C SER A 158 -19.86 24.14 -0.23
N ASP A 159 -19.26 24.45 -1.37
CA ASP A 159 -17.81 24.32 -1.56
C ASP A 159 -17.14 25.53 -0.88
N SER A 160 -16.96 25.44 0.43
CA SER A 160 -16.25 26.45 1.24
C SER A 160 -15.09 25.77 1.94
N ARG A 161 -14.02 25.55 1.17
CA ARG A 161 -12.72 25.08 1.66
C ARG A 161 -12.27 25.96 2.84
N PRO A 162 -12.06 25.42 4.05
CA PRO A 162 -11.46 26.20 5.12
C PRO A 162 -10.03 26.57 4.72
N HIS A 163 -9.76 27.87 4.67
CA HIS A 163 -8.43 28.46 4.64
C HIS A 163 -7.53 27.68 5.63
N ARG A 164 -6.58 26.89 5.10
CA ARG A 164 -5.51 26.29 5.92
C ARG A 164 -4.61 27.43 6.37
N ARG A 165 -5.00 28.08 7.48
CA ARG A 165 -4.15 29.01 8.20
C ARG A 165 -2.99 28.19 8.75
N SER A 166 -1.85 28.43 8.14
CA SER A 166 -0.60 27.79 8.46
C SER A 166 -0.15 28.11 9.89
N TRP A 167 0.12 27.04 10.63
CA TRP A 167 0.62 27.05 12.02
C TRP A 167 1.94 27.83 12.22
N TRP A 168 2.68 28.17 11.16
CA TRP A 168 3.95 28.90 11.25
C TRP A 168 3.82 30.42 11.44
N ARG A 169 2.62 31.02 11.34
CA ARG A 169 2.46 32.50 11.42
C ARG A 169 2.08 33.03 12.83
N ARG A 170 2.43 32.31 13.91
CA ARG A 170 2.24 32.77 15.31
C ARG A 170 3.56 32.88 16.12
N LEU A 171 4.72 32.59 15.53
CA LEU A 171 6.01 32.66 16.23
C LEU A 171 6.90 33.86 15.84
N THR A 172 6.40 34.79 15.03
CA THR A 172 7.17 35.98 14.60
C THR A 172 6.31 37.25 14.57
N GLY A 173 5.66 37.58 15.68
CA GLY A 173 4.83 38.78 15.78
C GLY A 173 4.66 39.26 17.20
N GLY A 174 5.75 39.74 17.80
CA GLY A 174 5.76 40.50 19.05
C GLY A 174 6.82 41.59 18.91
N ALA A 175 6.36 42.80 18.64
CA ALA A 175 7.09 44.06 18.80
C ALA A 175 6.08 45.07 19.34
#